data_AF-A0A3B9FL64-F1
#
_entry.id   AF-A0A3B9FL64-F1
#
_cell.length_a   1.000
_cell.length_b   1.000
_cell.length_c   1.000
_cell.angle_alpha   90.00
_cell.angle_beta   90.00
_cell.angle_gamma   90.00
#
_symmetry.space_group_name_H-M   'P 1'
#
loop_
_entity.id
_entity.type
_entity.pdbx_description
1 polymer ?
#
loop_
_entity_poly.entity_id
_entity_poly.type
_entity_poly.pdbx_seq_one_letter_code
_entity_poly.pdbx_strand_id
1 'polypeptide(L)'
;MKTILLSLAVFSLAGCVVKYPPRVETEITWSKEGFSQQDYYKDLLEAEKHGAEVAGEPVYPPRPILPEYVAPTIVINNNPSEKSGEKSEAEKERESRELFERSRISRERDQLAEDYNRQVSLARQAVEDRRTGAIESYLRSRGWTKTTKTLEVTYYANGQRESVKRFKNGKLVSALSWKPDGVKCPVTKVEEGNGIVVVYAKEGTERERRSFKDGVEVFD
;
A
#
# COMPACT_ATOMS: atom_id res chain seq x y z
N MET A 1 21.11 -1.31 -23.43
CA MET A 1 19.80 -1.22 -22.76
C MET A 1 20.04 -0.80 -21.32
N LYS A 2 19.61 0.41 -20.93
CA LYS A 2 19.75 0.92 -19.56
C LYS A 2 18.43 0.69 -18.82
N THR A 3 18.51 -0.01 -17.70
CA THR A 3 17.39 -0.39 -16.81
C THR A 3 16.91 0.82 -16.03
N ILE A 4 15.61 1.13 -16.08
CA ILE A 4 15.00 2.14 -15.21
C ILE A 4 14.34 1.39 -14.04
N LEU A 5 14.92 1.54 -12.85
CA LEU A 5 14.40 0.98 -11.61
C LEU A 5 13.38 1.96 -11.02
N LEU A 6 12.09 1.67 -11.15
CA LEU A 6 11.06 2.29 -10.31
C LEU A 6 10.90 1.41 -9.06
N SER A 7 11.66 1.74 -8.02
CA SER A 7 11.52 1.12 -6.70
C SER A 7 10.27 1.64 -6.00
N LEU A 8 9.24 0.80 -5.87
CA LEU A 8 8.10 1.06 -5.01
C LEU A 8 8.42 0.55 -3.60
N ALA A 9 8.44 1.48 -2.63
CA ALA A 9 8.70 1.20 -1.24
C ALA A 9 7.52 0.47 -0.57
N VAL A 10 7.85 -0.46 0.33
CA VAL A 10 6.94 -1.34 1.06
C VAL A 10 6.10 -0.54 2.06
N PHE A 11 4.77 -0.65 1.99
CA PHE A 11 3.86 -0.20 3.05
C PHE A 11 3.84 -1.23 4.19
N SER A 12 4.27 -0.81 5.39
CA SER A 12 4.17 -1.61 6.62
C SER A 12 2.80 -1.41 7.25
N LEU A 13 1.95 -2.44 7.23
CA LEU A 13 0.73 -2.48 8.04
C LEU A 13 1.12 -2.89 9.48
N ALA A 14 0.85 -1.99 10.43
CA ALA A 14 1.08 -2.22 11.85
C ALA A 14 0.20 -3.37 12.38
N GLY A 15 0.83 -4.37 13.01
CA GLY A 15 0.10 -5.43 13.74
C GLY A 15 0.90 -6.71 14.01
N CYS A 16 1.92 -7.01 13.20
CA CYS A 16 2.90 -8.06 13.47
C CYS A 16 4.22 -7.58 12.88
N VAL A 17 5.22 -7.29 13.70
CA VAL A 17 6.56 -6.99 13.19
C VAL A 17 7.13 -8.31 12.65
N VAL A 18 6.88 -8.59 11.38
CA VAL A 18 7.60 -9.64 10.65
C VAL A 18 9.06 -9.22 10.68
N LYS A 19 9.86 -9.90 11.52
CA LYS A 19 11.27 -9.55 11.78
C LYS A 19 12.09 -9.42 10.49
N TYR A 20 11.69 -10.16 9.45
CA TYR A 20 12.27 -10.11 8.11
C TYR A 20 11.15 -10.05 7.07
N PRO A 21 10.70 -8.84 6.67
CA PRO A 21 9.65 -8.71 5.68
C PRO A 21 10.11 -9.23 4.30
N PRO A 22 9.18 -9.67 3.45
CA PRO A 22 9.51 -10.06 2.08
C PRO A 22 10.07 -8.85 1.32
N ARG A 23 11.09 -9.10 0.50
CA ARG A 23 11.66 -8.11 -0.42
C ARG A 23 11.09 -8.35 -1.81
N VAL A 24 10.43 -7.33 -2.36
CA VAL A 24 9.87 -7.37 -3.72
C VAL A 24 10.55 -6.28 -4.54
N GLU A 25 11.13 -6.67 -5.67
CA GLU A 25 11.71 -5.75 -6.66
C GLU A 25 10.96 -5.91 -7.98
N THR A 26 10.52 -4.79 -8.55
CA THR A 26 9.80 -4.78 -9.83
C THR A 26 10.56 -3.94 -10.84
N GLU A 27 10.78 -4.51 -12.02
CA GLU A 27 11.37 -3.85 -13.18
C GLU A 27 10.31 -3.80 -14.27
N ILE A 28 10.03 -2.60 -14.80
CA ILE A 28 9.08 -2.40 -15.90
C ILE A 28 9.87 -1.91 -17.10
N THR A 29 9.70 -2.58 -18.23
CA THR A 29 10.30 -2.20 -19.50
C THR A 29 9.25 -2.11 -20.59
N TRP A 30 9.48 -1.22 -21.55
CA TRP A 30 8.69 -1.10 -22.76
C TRP A 30 9.58 -1.40 -23.96
N SER A 31 9.07 -2.18 -24.90
CA SER A 31 9.81 -2.58 -26.10
C SER A 31 8.90 -2.59 -27.32
N LYS A 32 9.48 -2.23 -28.47
CA LYS A 32 8.83 -2.27 -29.78
C LYS A 32 9.87 -2.67 -30.82
N GLU A 33 9.56 -3.64 -31.66
CA GLU A 33 10.51 -4.21 -32.62
C GLU A 33 10.94 -3.19 -33.67
N GLY A 34 12.25 -3.02 -33.85
CA GLY A 34 12.82 -2.06 -34.81
C GLY A 34 12.84 -0.61 -34.34
N PHE A 35 12.50 -0.31 -33.08
CA PHE A 35 12.50 1.07 -32.54
C PHE A 35 13.62 1.31 -31.54
N SER A 36 14.10 2.55 -31.51
CA SER A 36 15.15 2.97 -30.59
C SER A 36 14.59 3.44 -29.25
N GLN A 37 15.48 3.61 -28.27
CA GLN A 37 15.14 4.24 -27.00
C GLN A 37 14.71 5.71 -27.16
N GLN A 38 15.18 6.40 -28.21
CA GLN A 38 14.75 7.79 -28.49
C GLN A 38 13.30 7.84 -28.96
N ASP A 39 12.87 6.87 -29.76
CA ASP A 39 11.48 6.77 -30.22
C ASP A 39 10.53 6.50 -29.05
N TYR A 40 10.96 5.66 -28.10
CA TYR A 40 10.24 5.47 -26.85
C TYR A 40 10.00 6.77 -26.10
N TYR A 41 11.05 7.59 -25.89
CA TYR A 41 10.90 8.84 -25.14
C TYR A 41 10.02 9.87 -25.87
N LYS A 42 10.04 9.89 -27.20
CA LYS A 42 9.13 10.75 -27.98
C LYS A 42 7.67 10.33 -27.79
N ASP A 43 7.37 9.06 -27.98
CA ASP A 43 6.02 8.53 -27.78
C ASP A 43 5.58 8.66 -26.30
N LEU A 44 6.49 8.48 -25.34
CA LEU A 44 6.21 8.66 -23.91
C LEU A 44 5.87 10.12 -23.59
N LEU A 45 6.59 11.09 -24.14
CA LEU A 45 6.29 12.50 -23.92
C LEU A 45 4.90 12.88 -24.44
N GLU A 46 4.49 12.31 -25.58
CA GLU A 46 3.15 12.49 -26.12
C GLU A 46 2.09 11.77 -25.27
N ALA A 47 2.39 10.55 -24.82
CA ALA A 47 1.54 9.78 -23.92
C ALA A 47 1.30 10.53 -22.59
N GLU A 48 2.32 11.16 -22.03
CA GLU A 48 2.23 11.96 -20.80
C GLU A 48 1.31 13.18 -20.97
N LYS A 49 1.39 13.87 -22.13
CA LYS A 49 0.47 14.97 -22.45
C LYS A 49 -0.97 14.47 -22.55
N HIS A 50 -1.18 13.40 -23.32
CA HIS A 50 -2.49 12.77 -23.45
C HIS A 50 -3.04 12.29 -22.10
N GLY A 51 -2.18 11.69 -21.28
CA GLY A 51 -2.53 11.21 -19.95
C GLY A 51 -2.96 12.35 -19.02
N ALA A 52 -2.26 13.49 -19.05
CA ALA A 52 -2.66 14.67 -18.29
C ALA A 52 -4.02 15.23 -18.74
N GLU A 53 -4.29 15.26 -20.04
CA GLU A 53 -5.59 15.68 -20.60
C GLU A 53 -6.74 14.75 -20.14
N VAL A 54 -6.53 13.43 -20.18
CA VAL A 54 -7.55 12.45 -19.76
C VAL A 54 -7.76 12.42 -18.25
N ALA A 55 -6.68 12.58 -17.48
CA ALA A 55 -6.74 12.55 -16.02
C ALA A 55 -7.54 13.73 -15.44
N GLY A 56 -7.37 14.92 -16.03
CA GLY A 56 -7.99 16.15 -15.53
C GLY A 56 -7.61 16.44 -14.07
N GLU A 57 -8.39 17.29 -13.41
CA GLU A 57 -8.14 17.70 -12.03
C GLU A 57 -8.86 16.77 -11.01
N PRO A 58 -8.30 16.60 -9.79
CA PRO A 58 -8.98 15.88 -8.72
C PRO A 58 -10.21 16.68 -8.25
N VAL A 59 -11.34 15.97 -8.10
CA VAL A 59 -12.54 16.54 -7.49
C VAL A 59 -12.48 16.28 -5.99
N TYR A 60 -12.23 17.33 -5.21
CA TYR A 60 -12.15 17.23 -3.76
C TYR A 60 -13.54 17.31 -3.10
N PRO A 61 -13.76 16.56 -2.00
CA PRO A 61 -14.97 16.75 -1.20
C PRO A 61 -14.99 18.17 -0.59
N PRO A 62 -16.18 18.69 -0.24
CA PRO A 62 -16.26 19.93 0.52
C PRO A 62 -15.54 19.79 1.85
N ARG A 63 -14.90 20.87 2.33
CA ARG A 63 -14.26 20.85 3.65
C ARG A 63 -15.32 20.62 4.73
N PRO A 64 -15.10 19.70 5.68
CA PRO A 64 -16.06 19.46 6.74
C PRO A 64 -16.15 20.68 7.65
N ILE A 65 -17.36 20.96 8.14
CA ILE A 65 -17.56 21.92 9.22
C ILE A 65 -17.18 21.20 10.51
N LEU A 66 -16.13 21.67 11.18
CA LEU A 66 -15.65 21.05 12.41
C LEU A 66 -16.55 21.48 13.59
N PRO A 67 -16.98 20.55 14.45
CA PRO A 67 -17.76 20.92 15.62
C PRO A 67 -16.91 21.78 16.58
N GLU A 68 -17.57 22.78 17.15
CA GLU A 68 -17.00 23.65 18.19
C GLU A 68 -17.70 23.41 19.52
N TYR A 69 -16.92 23.43 20.60
CA TYR A 69 -17.49 23.34 21.94
C TYR A 69 -18.13 24.69 22.29
N VAL A 70 -19.44 24.67 22.53
CA VAL A 70 -20.18 25.81 23.08
C VAL A 70 -20.32 25.62 24.58
N ALA A 71 -19.66 26.46 25.37
CA ALA A 71 -19.75 26.39 26.82
C ALA A 71 -21.17 26.73 27.29
N PRO A 72 -21.73 25.97 28.25
CA PRO A 72 -23.04 26.29 28.81
C PRO A 72 -23.00 27.63 29.56
N THR A 73 -24.05 28.44 29.42
CA THR A 73 -24.17 29.74 30.09
C THR A 73 -24.04 29.58 31.61
N ILE A 74 -23.09 30.29 32.23
CA ILE A 74 -22.93 30.31 33.68
C ILE A 74 -23.94 31.30 34.25
N VAL A 75 -24.95 30.82 34.98
CA VAL A 75 -25.79 31.68 35.83
C VAL A 75 -25.02 31.92 37.13
N ILE A 76 -24.46 33.12 37.30
CA ILE A 76 -23.75 33.50 38.53
C ILE A 76 -24.79 33.97 39.55
N ASN A 77 -25.09 33.13 40.55
CA ASN A 77 -25.82 33.58 41.73
C ASN A 77 -24.80 34.17 42.73
N ASN A 78 -24.76 35.49 42.82
CA ASN A 78 -23.91 36.21 43.77
C ASN A 78 -24.47 36.11 45.19
N ASN A 79 -24.27 34.98 45.87
CA ASN A 79 -24.45 34.89 47.32
C ASN A 79 -23.11 35.14 48.03
N PRO A 80 -22.96 36.16 48.90
CA PRO A 80 -21.66 36.58 49.44
C PRO A 80 -21.05 35.69 50.54
N SER A 81 -21.55 34.46 50.74
CA SER A 81 -21.17 33.63 51.87
C SER A 81 -20.77 32.23 51.41
N GLU A 82 -19.54 32.09 50.92
CA GLU A 82 -18.78 30.83 50.96
C GLU A 82 -17.32 31.13 50.58
N LYS A 83 -16.48 31.29 51.60
CA LYS A 83 -15.01 31.26 51.49
C LYS A 83 -14.55 29.93 52.09
N SER A 84 -14.45 28.90 51.25
CA SER A 84 -13.61 27.71 51.51
C SER A 84 -13.22 27.10 50.18
N GLY A 85 -11.93 26.84 49.97
CA GLY A 85 -11.34 26.44 48.68
C GLY A 85 -11.70 25.02 48.17
N GLU A 86 -12.85 24.47 48.56
CA GLU A 86 -13.38 23.22 48.03
C GLU A 86 -14.53 23.49 47.07
N LYS A 87 -14.34 23.13 45.79
CA LYS A 87 -15.42 23.17 44.79
C LYS A 87 -16.58 22.28 45.24
N SER A 88 -17.80 22.79 45.10
CA SER A 88 -19.02 22.03 45.37
C SER A 88 -19.09 20.77 44.49
N GLU A 89 -19.77 19.72 44.94
CA GLU A 89 -19.95 18.49 44.16
C GLU A 89 -20.62 18.76 42.81
N ALA A 90 -21.57 19.71 42.77
CA ALA A 90 -22.21 20.18 41.56
C ALA A 90 -21.23 20.86 40.58
N GLU A 91 -20.24 21.60 41.09
CA GLU A 91 -19.20 22.21 40.28
C GLU A 91 -18.24 21.17 39.71
N LYS A 92 -17.85 20.17 40.52
CA LYS A 92 -17.02 19.04 40.05
C LYS A 92 -17.73 18.21 38.98
N GLU A 93 -19.04 17.95 39.14
CA GLU A 93 -19.83 17.24 38.14
C GLU A 93 -19.95 18.03 36.84
N ARG A 94 -20.18 19.36 36.94
CA ARG A 94 -20.20 20.25 35.76
C ARG A 94 -18.86 20.21 35.02
N GLU A 95 -17.74 20.39 35.71
CA GLU A 95 -16.41 20.35 35.10
C GLU A 95 -16.12 18.99 34.44
N SER A 96 -16.56 17.90 35.06
CA SER A 96 -16.42 16.55 34.50
C SER A 96 -17.24 16.38 33.21
N ARG A 97 -18.47 16.91 33.16
CA ARG A 97 -19.30 16.91 31.94
C ARG A 97 -18.69 17.78 30.85
N GLU A 98 -18.21 18.98 31.20
CA GLU A 98 -17.54 19.87 30.24
C GLU A 98 -16.26 19.24 29.67
N LEU A 99 -15.46 18.55 30.51
CA LEU A 99 -14.28 17.81 30.07
C LEU A 99 -14.66 16.69 29.10
N PHE A 100 -15.70 15.90 29.44
CA PHE A 100 -16.18 14.81 28.59
C PHE A 100 -16.65 15.32 27.22
N GLU A 101 -17.44 16.39 27.18
CA GLU A 101 -17.91 16.99 25.93
C GLU A 101 -16.76 17.56 25.08
N ARG A 102 -15.78 18.23 25.71
CA ARG A 102 -14.56 18.67 25.01
C ARG A 102 -13.80 17.50 24.41
N SER A 103 -13.64 16.39 25.15
CA SER A 103 -12.99 15.19 24.64
C SER A 103 -13.78 14.50 23.52
N ARG A 104 -15.12 14.48 23.59
CA ARG A 104 -15.98 13.95 22.51
C ARG A 104 -15.84 14.79 21.24
N ILE A 105 -15.99 16.11 21.35
CA ILE A 105 -15.86 17.04 20.22
C ILE A 105 -14.45 16.98 19.62
N SER A 106 -13.40 16.89 20.45
CA SER A 106 -12.03 16.71 19.95
C SER A 106 -11.89 15.46 19.09
N ARG A 107 -12.37 14.31 19.57
CA ARG A 107 -12.33 13.05 18.81
C ARG A 107 -13.12 13.12 17.50
N GLU A 108 -14.29 13.75 17.53
CA GLU A 108 -15.10 13.96 16.33
C GLU A 108 -14.39 14.86 15.31
N ARG A 109 -13.71 15.91 15.76
CA ARG A 109 -12.90 16.77 14.88
C ARG A 109 -11.75 15.99 14.24
N ASP A 110 -11.04 15.20 15.03
CA ASP A 110 -9.91 14.39 14.54
C ASP A 110 -10.40 13.38 13.50
N GLN A 111 -11.50 12.68 13.78
CA GLN A 111 -12.11 11.73 12.84
C GLN A 111 -12.55 12.39 11.53
N LEU A 112 -13.23 13.54 11.61
CA LEU A 112 -13.66 14.30 10.42
C LEU A 112 -12.46 14.78 9.59
N ALA A 113 -11.38 15.21 10.24
CA ALA A 113 -10.16 15.61 9.55
C ALA A 113 -9.46 14.43 8.87
N GLU A 114 -9.38 13.28 9.54
CA GLU A 114 -8.83 12.04 8.97
C GLU A 114 -9.65 11.55 7.78
N ASP A 115 -10.98 11.53 7.89
CA ASP A 115 -11.88 11.11 6.82
C ASP A 115 -11.79 12.05 5.60
N TYR A 116 -11.72 13.36 5.83
CA TYR A 116 -11.48 14.33 4.77
C TYR A 116 -10.13 14.09 4.07
N ASN A 117 -9.05 13.93 4.84
CA ASN A 117 -7.73 13.66 4.28
C ASN A 117 -7.69 12.35 3.48
N ARG A 118 -8.39 11.32 3.96
CA ARG A 118 -8.57 10.04 3.25
C ARG A 118 -9.27 10.26 1.91
N GLN A 119 -10.38 10.99 1.89
CA GLN A 119 -11.12 11.27 0.65
C GLN A 119 -10.28 12.10 -0.34
N VAL A 120 -9.54 13.10 0.14
CA VAL A 120 -8.59 13.88 -0.68
C VAL A 120 -7.51 12.98 -1.29
N SER A 121 -6.97 12.05 -0.50
CA SER A 121 -5.97 11.08 -0.98
C SER A 121 -6.55 10.18 -2.09
N LEU A 122 -7.77 9.67 -1.89
CA LEU A 122 -8.46 8.84 -2.88
C LEU A 122 -8.74 9.62 -4.17
N ALA A 123 -9.16 10.88 -4.07
CA ALA A 123 -9.40 11.72 -5.24
C ALA A 123 -8.13 11.93 -6.08
N ARG A 124 -6.98 12.16 -5.42
CA ARG A 124 -5.68 12.26 -6.12
C ARG A 124 -5.27 10.94 -6.75
N GLN A 125 -5.43 9.84 -6.02
CA GLN A 125 -5.12 8.52 -6.53
C GLN A 125 -5.95 8.19 -7.78
N ALA A 126 -7.24 8.53 -7.79
CA ALA A 126 -8.10 8.31 -8.95
C ALA A 126 -7.69 9.15 -10.19
N VAL A 127 -7.08 10.33 -10.01
CA VAL A 127 -6.49 11.10 -11.12
C VAL A 127 -5.24 10.39 -11.66
N GLU A 128 -4.34 9.97 -10.77
CA GLU A 128 -3.11 9.28 -11.16
C GLU A 128 -3.39 7.92 -11.82
N ASP A 129 -4.39 7.18 -11.35
CA ASP A 129 -4.81 5.91 -11.96
C ASP A 129 -5.34 6.14 -13.38
N ARG A 130 -6.14 7.20 -13.59
CA ARG A 130 -6.61 7.61 -14.93
C ARG A 130 -5.46 8.01 -15.84
N ARG A 131 -4.54 8.84 -15.33
CA ARG A 131 -3.34 9.28 -16.06
C ARG A 131 -2.50 8.08 -16.51
N THR A 132 -2.17 7.20 -15.57
CA THR A 132 -1.32 6.03 -15.80
C THR A 132 -1.99 5.08 -16.79
N GLY A 133 -3.29 4.81 -16.62
CA GLY A 133 -4.07 4.00 -17.58
C GLY A 133 -4.08 4.58 -18.99
N ALA A 134 -4.24 5.90 -19.13
CA ALA A 134 -4.21 6.59 -20.43
C ALA A 134 -2.83 6.51 -21.09
N ILE A 135 -1.74 6.72 -20.34
CA ILE A 135 -0.37 6.58 -20.84
C ILE A 135 -0.12 5.15 -21.34
N GLU A 136 -0.50 4.14 -20.54
CA GLU A 136 -0.30 2.74 -20.93
C GLU A 136 -1.10 2.37 -22.18
N SER A 137 -2.35 2.83 -22.26
CA SER A 137 -3.21 2.63 -23.43
C SER A 137 -2.60 3.28 -24.68
N TYR A 138 -2.11 4.51 -24.56
CA TYR A 138 -1.46 5.24 -25.64
C TYR A 138 -0.21 4.51 -26.15
N LEU A 139 0.68 4.09 -25.25
CA LEU A 139 1.89 3.36 -25.64
C LEU A 139 1.54 2.04 -26.33
N ARG A 140 0.53 1.31 -25.83
CA ARG A 140 0.04 0.07 -26.47
C ARG A 140 -0.54 0.32 -27.85
N SER A 141 -1.32 1.38 -28.06
CA SER A 141 -1.89 1.73 -29.38
C SER A 141 -0.80 2.07 -30.40
N ARG A 142 0.34 2.59 -29.92
CA ARG A 142 1.56 2.84 -30.70
C ARG A 142 2.40 1.58 -30.92
N GLY A 143 1.96 0.41 -30.45
CA GLY A 143 2.64 -0.88 -30.64
C GLY A 143 3.72 -1.20 -29.60
N TRP A 144 3.84 -0.42 -28.52
CA TRP A 144 4.75 -0.73 -27.43
C TRP A 144 4.21 -1.87 -26.57
N THR A 145 5.09 -2.82 -26.24
CA THR A 145 4.78 -3.94 -25.34
C THR A 145 5.42 -3.71 -23.99
N LYS A 146 4.58 -3.66 -22.94
CA LYS A 146 5.03 -3.62 -21.54
C LYS A 146 5.46 -5.01 -21.08
N THR A 147 6.65 -5.11 -20.53
CA THR A 147 7.13 -6.29 -19.81
C THR A 147 7.39 -5.91 -18.35
N THR A 148 6.82 -6.66 -17.43
CA THR A 148 7.04 -6.49 -15.99
C THR A 148 7.80 -7.70 -15.48
N LYS A 149 8.96 -7.50 -14.88
CA LYS A 149 9.70 -8.54 -14.16
C LYS A 149 9.60 -8.27 -12.67
N THR A 150 9.35 -9.31 -11.89
CA THR A 150 9.28 -9.18 -10.43
C THR A 150 10.16 -10.22 -9.78
N LEU A 151 10.97 -9.80 -8.81
CA LEU A 151 11.76 -10.65 -7.95
C LEU A 151 11.17 -10.56 -6.55
N GLU A 152 10.69 -11.68 -6.04
CA GLU A 152 10.21 -11.81 -4.67
C GLU A 152 11.19 -12.68 -3.88
N VAL A 153 11.65 -12.16 -2.73
CA VAL A 153 12.49 -12.89 -1.79
C VAL A 153 11.82 -12.91 -0.44
N THR A 154 11.51 -14.10 0.06
CA THR A 154 10.92 -14.29 1.39
C THR A 154 11.94 -14.88 2.35
N TYR A 155 11.72 -14.64 3.64
CA TYR A 155 12.63 -15.04 4.71
C TYR A 155 11.85 -15.71 5.84
N TYR A 156 12.48 -16.70 6.46
CA TYR A 156 12.02 -17.24 7.72
C TYR A 156 12.23 -16.23 8.86
N ALA A 157 11.55 -16.45 9.99
CA ALA A 157 11.70 -15.61 11.19
C ALA A 157 13.13 -15.61 11.77
N ASN A 158 13.95 -16.61 11.43
CA ASN A 158 15.36 -16.68 11.80
C ASN A 158 16.28 -15.88 10.84
N GLY A 159 15.73 -15.23 9.81
CA GLY A 159 16.47 -14.40 8.85
C GLY A 159 17.06 -15.17 7.67
N GLN A 160 16.93 -16.50 7.64
CA GLN A 160 17.36 -17.28 6.50
C GLN A 160 16.37 -17.14 5.34
N ARG A 161 16.88 -17.22 4.11
CA ARG A 161 16.04 -17.18 2.90
C ARG A 161 15.10 -18.38 2.91
N GLU A 162 13.83 -18.13 2.64
CA GLU A 162 12.80 -19.16 2.50
C GLU A 162 12.58 -19.47 1.02
N SER A 163 12.35 -18.43 0.21
CA SER A 163 12.13 -18.59 -1.22
C SER A 163 12.61 -17.39 -2.02
N VAL A 164 12.92 -17.65 -3.29
CA VAL A 164 13.23 -16.65 -4.30
C VAL A 164 12.40 -17.00 -5.52
N LYS A 165 11.48 -16.12 -5.89
CA LYS A 165 10.58 -16.31 -7.03
C LYS A 165 10.82 -15.20 -8.04
N ARG A 166 10.85 -15.57 -9.32
CA ARG A 166 10.96 -14.64 -10.44
C ARG A 166 9.71 -14.74 -11.28
N PHE A 167 9.09 -13.60 -11.51
CA PHE A 167 7.89 -13.48 -12.32
C PHE A 167 8.18 -12.64 -13.55
N LYS A 168 7.48 -12.95 -14.64
CA LYS A 168 7.40 -12.13 -15.85
C LYS A 168 5.93 -11.97 -16.21
N ASN A 169 5.47 -10.73 -16.29
CA ASN A 169 4.08 -10.35 -16.54
C ASN A 169 3.10 -11.05 -15.59
N GLY A 170 3.46 -11.13 -14.30
CA GLY A 170 2.66 -11.80 -13.26
C GLY A 170 2.73 -13.33 -13.26
N LYS A 171 3.37 -13.96 -14.25
CA LYS A 171 3.53 -15.41 -14.33
C LYS A 171 4.85 -15.85 -13.71
N LEU A 172 4.84 -16.93 -12.94
CA LEU A 172 6.06 -17.50 -12.38
C LEU A 172 6.96 -18.01 -13.51
N VAL A 173 8.24 -17.66 -13.50
CA VAL A 173 9.23 -18.12 -14.48
C VAL A 173 10.23 -19.06 -13.85
N SER A 174 10.64 -18.75 -12.62
CA SER A 174 11.50 -19.64 -11.84
C SER A 174 11.31 -19.42 -10.35
N ALA A 175 11.59 -20.46 -9.59
CA ALA A 175 11.50 -20.46 -8.14
C ALA A 175 12.62 -21.30 -7.54
N LEU A 176 13.12 -20.85 -6.39
CA LEU A 176 14.02 -21.58 -5.52
C LEU A 176 13.45 -21.54 -4.10
N SER A 177 13.54 -22.65 -3.39
CA SER A 177 13.18 -22.73 -1.97
C SER A 177 14.34 -23.25 -1.14
N TRP A 178 14.33 -22.91 0.14
CA TRP A 178 15.27 -23.41 1.15
C TRP A 178 14.49 -23.89 2.37
N LYS A 179 15.05 -24.84 3.09
CA LYS A 179 14.59 -25.23 4.42
C LYS A 179 14.94 -24.15 5.46
N PRO A 180 14.31 -24.17 6.65
CA PRO A 180 14.62 -23.23 7.74
C PRO A 180 16.04 -23.34 8.31
N ASP A 181 16.78 -24.40 7.97
CA ASP A 181 18.20 -24.60 8.30
C ASP A 181 19.15 -24.01 7.24
N GLY A 182 18.61 -23.53 6.11
CA GLY A 182 19.34 -22.86 5.04
C GLY A 182 19.76 -23.82 3.92
N VAL A 183 19.44 -25.11 4.04
CA VAL A 183 19.68 -26.10 3.00
C VAL A 183 18.71 -25.85 1.84
N LYS A 184 19.26 -25.72 0.62
CA LYS A 184 18.45 -25.54 -0.59
C LYS A 184 17.58 -26.77 -0.82
N CYS A 185 16.30 -26.54 -1.14
CA CYS A 185 15.38 -27.60 -1.50
C CYS A 185 15.80 -28.25 -2.83
N PRO A 186 16.04 -29.58 -2.87
CA PRO A 186 16.40 -30.25 -4.11
C PRO A 186 15.19 -30.49 -5.03
N VAL A 187 13.98 -30.46 -4.46
CA VAL A 187 12.72 -30.75 -5.18
C VAL A 187 12.15 -29.51 -5.87
N THR A 188 12.37 -28.31 -5.30
CA THR A 188 11.89 -27.08 -5.93
C THR A 188 12.63 -26.85 -7.23
N LYS A 189 11.91 -27.02 -8.34
CA LYS A 189 12.41 -26.79 -9.69
C LYS A 189 11.27 -26.24 -10.52
N VAL A 190 11.37 -24.96 -10.87
CA VAL A 190 10.49 -24.31 -11.84
C VAL A 190 11.38 -23.70 -12.93
N GLU A 191 11.19 -24.15 -14.16
CA GLU A 191 11.90 -23.68 -15.35
C GLU A 191 10.86 -23.26 -16.38
N GLU A 192 11.01 -22.03 -16.89
CA GLU A 192 10.08 -21.42 -17.85
C GLU A 192 8.61 -21.49 -17.41
N GLY A 193 8.39 -21.40 -16.10
CA GLY A 193 7.06 -21.43 -15.47
C GLY A 193 6.44 -22.81 -15.31
N ASN A 194 7.18 -23.88 -15.59
CA ASN A 194 6.73 -25.25 -15.39
C ASN A 194 7.52 -25.91 -14.26
N GLY A 195 6.81 -26.59 -13.34
CA GLY A 195 7.44 -27.42 -12.31
C GLY A 195 6.80 -27.29 -10.94
N ILE A 196 7.57 -27.51 -9.88
CA ILE A 196 7.06 -27.63 -8.50
C ILE A 196 7.79 -26.66 -7.57
N VAL A 197 7.05 -26.02 -6.68
CA VAL A 197 7.56 -25.24 -5.56
C VAL A 197 7.20 -25.94 -4.25
N VAL A 198 8.21 -26.25 -3.45
CA VAL A 198 8.02 -26.79 -2.10
C VAL A 198 8.08 -25.66 -1.07
N VAL A 199 7.13 -25.65 -0.15
CA VAL A 199 7.07 -24.73 1.00
C VAL A 199 7.26 -25.54 2.27
N TYR A 200 8.15 -25.09 3.15
CA TYR A 200 8.42 -25.74 4.43
C TYR A 200 7.74 -24.99 5.58
N ALA A 201 7.35 -25.72 6.62
CA ALA A 201 6.98 -25.16 7.90
C ALA A 201 8.23 -24.67 8.65
N LYS A 202 8.04 -23.93 9.75
CA LYS A 202 9.15 -23.37 10.54
C LYS A 202 10.02 -24.45 11.18
N GLU A 203 9.42 -25.62 11.41
CA GLU A 203 10.02 -26.81 11.99
C GLU A 203 10.85 -27.60 10.95
N GLY A 204 10.82 -27.20 9.67
CA GLY A 204 11.55 -27.83 8.58
C GLY A 204 10.85 -29.00 7.91
N THR A 205 9.64 -29.33 8.34
CA THR A 205 8.77 -30.29 7.66
C THR A 205 8.18 -29.68 6.39
N GLU A 206 7.95 -30.50 5.39
CA GLU A 206 7.28 -30.08 4.17
C GLU A 206 5.81 -29.73 4.50
N ARG A 207 5.40 -28.51 4.20
CA ARG A 207 4.03 -28.04 4.45
C ARG A 207 3.16 -28.25 3.21
N GLU A 208 3.70 -27.95 2.04
CA GLU A 208 2.94 -27.88 0.80
C GLU A 208 3.84 -28.06 -0.42
N ARG A 209 3.28 -28.66 -1.48
CA ARG A 209 3.81 -28.61 -2.84
C ARG A 209 2.82 -27.90 -3.75
N ARG A 210 3.33 -26.99 -4.56
CA ARG A 210 2.56 -26.25 -5.55
C ARG A 210 3.07 -26.58 -6.93
N SER A 211 2.19 -27.08 -7.78
CA SER A 211 2.49 -27.40 -9.17
C SER A 211 2.20 -26.17 -10.04
N PHE A 212 3.06 -25.92 -11.02
CA PHE A 212 2.92 -24.79 -11.94
C PHE A 212 3.01 -25.27 -13.38
N LYS A 213 2.11 -24.72 -14.21
CA LYS A 213 2.10 -24.88 -15.66
C LYS A 213 1.98 -23.52 -16.33
N ASP A 214 2.88 -23.22 -17.26
CA ASP A 214 2.93 -21.92 -17.96
C ASP A 214 2.92 -20.71 -17.02
N GLY A 215 3.54 -20.87 -15.85
CA GLY A 215 3.68 -19.88 -14.78
C GLY A 215 2.43 -19.65 -13.94
N VAL A 216 1.41 -20.49 -14.09
CA VAL A 216 0.16 -20.47 -13.31
C VAL A 216 0.11 -21.69 -12.40
N GLU A 217 -0.31 -21.49 -11.15
CA GLU A 217 -0.49 -22.57 -10.19
C GLU A 217 -1.65 -23.47 -10.63
N VAL A 218 -1.44 -24.78 -10.60
CA VAL A 218 -2.44 -25.79 -10.94
C VAL A 218 -2.69 -26.67 -9.71
N PHE A 219 -3.97 -26.93 -9.45
CA PHE A 219 -4.42 -27.85 -8.41
C PHE A 219 -4.78 -29.18 -9.07
N ASP A 220 -4.27 -30.28 -8.53
CA ASP A 220 -4.63 -31.64 -8.93
C ASP A 220 -6.02 -32.02 -8.38
#